data_AF-A0A2A2K8T3-F1
#
_entry.id   AF-A0A2A2K8T3-F1
#
_cell.length_a   1.000
_cell.length_b   1.000
_cell.length_c   1.000
_cell.angle_alpha   90.00
_cell.angle_beta   90.00
_cell.angle_gamma   90.00
#
_symmetry.space_group_name_H-M   'P 1'
#
loop_
_entity.id
_entity.type
_entity.pdbx_description
1 polymer ?
#
loop_
_entity_poly.entity_id
_entity_poly.type
_entity_poly.pdbx_seq_one_letter_code
_entity_poly.pdbx_strand_id
1 'polypeptide(L)'
;MTPSLLGRVRGCLSSPARCLSHLHCFGLQESGLRETVGQMLEEMQQNEWKVVYCDFLYADGSLKQLLISLGDALHLLRVRSTIHTIKDLIEALNHKLREDSCKGLIICLDHAESVSSFTSSAINAFFDFPNFIDQENPLVRILTLGERSWQAINATNFTIGQIPVPEFYFPIMDKDDCISLLCEVLPEVESSLVKFVVDAAYIHCISPNRLAKLVLRVHDEIEAASKTDKTSIRNLNFSAAFCRKAMAEMLGTNTVVLDAKKENAKPKVEQQPDYLVMPVFQRYLLLASFCASNNAISTDKRFFIKVRVSFNKD
;
A
#
# COMPACT_ATOMS: atom_id res chain seq x y z
N MET A 1 12.10 -21.39 19.94
CA MET A 1 11.47 -20.77 18.76
C MET A 1 10.01 -21.16 18.77
N THR A 2 9.13 -20.24 19.16
CA THR A 2 7.68 -20.35 18.90
C THR A 2 7.47 -20.58 17.40
N PRO A 3 6.44 -21.33 16.97
CA PRO A 3 6.11 -21.41 15.54
C PRO A 3 6.05 -19.99 14.99
N SER A 4 6.78 -19.74 13.90
CA SER A 4 6.77 -18.43 13.24
C SER A 4 5.31 -17.99 13.06
N LEU A 5 5.01 -16.70 13.19
CA LEU A 5 3.65 -16.17 13.04
C LEU A 5 2.95 -16.76 11.80
N LEU A 6 3.68 -16.87 10.69
CA LEU A 6 3.27 -17.52 9.46
C LEU A 6 2.95 -19.01 9.61
N GLY A 7 3.75 -19.76 10.37
CA GLY A 7 3.44 -21.14 10.70
C GLY A 7 2.09 -21.29 11.43
N ARG A 8 1.72 -20.31 12.28
CA ARG A 8 0.40 -20.29 12.93
C ARG A 8 -0.72 -19.96 11.93
N VAL A 9 -0.53 -18.94 11.08
CA VAL A 9 -1.50 -18.58 10.02
C VAL A 9 -1.73 -19.78 9.09
N ARG A 10 -0.65 -20.38 8.59
CA ARG A 10 -0.68 -21.59 7.75
C ARG A 10 -1.37 -22.76 8.44
N GLY A 11 -1.04 -23.00 9.71
CA GLY A 11 -1.67 -24.05 10.51
C GLY A 11 -3.19 -23.86 10.64
N CYS A 12 -3.65 -22.62 10.79
CA CYS A 12 -5.07 -22.29 10.83
C CYS A 12 -5.74 -22.46 9.46
N LEU A 13 -5.11 -22.00 8.36
CA LEU A 13 -5.63 -22.17 7.01
C LEU A 13 -5.75 -23.65 6.62
N SER A 14 -4.76 -24.47 6.97
CA SER A 14 -4.74 -25.92 6.70
C SER A 14 -5.46 -26.77 7.75
N SER A 15 -6.04 -26.16 8.78
CA SER A 15 -6.75 -26.90 9.81
C SER A 15 -7.98 -27.62 9.24
N PRO A 16 -8.20 -28.92 9.56
CA PRO A 16 -9.38 -29.65 9.13
C PRO A 16 -10.68 -29.17 9.79
N ALA A 17 -10.59 -28.28 10.80
CA ALA A 17 -11.75 -27.73 11.49
C ALA A 17 -12.61 -26.87 10.55
N ARG A 18 -13.74 -27.40 10.07
CA ARG A 18 -14.63 -26.66 9.13
C ARG A 18 -15.27 -25.41 9.72
N CYS A 19 -15.42 -25.34 11.04
CA CYS A 19 -15.94 -24.15 11.73
C CYS A 19 -15.03 -22.92 11.61
N LEU A 20 -13.77 -23.10 11.23
CA LEU A 20 -12.85 -22.01 10.94
C LEU A 20 -12.99 -21.60 9.46
N SER A 21 -13.99 -20.78 9.15
CA SER A 21 -14.23 -20.30 7.78
C SER A 21 -13.41 -19.07 7.41
N HIS A 22 -13.08 -18.23 8.40
CA HIS A 22 -12.47 -16.91 8.20
C HIS A 22 -11.29 -16.67 9.16
N LEU A 23 -10.19 -16.16 8.61
CA LEU A 23 -9.04 -15.66 9.34
C LEU A 23 -8.75 -14.23 8.92
N HIS A 24 -8.20 -13.44 9.85
CA HIS A 24 -7.82 -12.07 9.57
C HIS A 24 -6.35 -11.83 9.94
N CYS A 25 -5.59 -11.25 9.01
CA CYS A 25 -4.25 -10.76 9.27
C CYS A 25 -4.25 -9.24 9.15
N PHE A 26 -3.62 -8.56 10.12
CA PHE A 26 -3.58 -7.11 10.11
C PHE A 26 -2.22 -6.56 10.51
N GLY A 27 -1.89 -5.41 9.96
CA GLY A 27 -0.64 -4.70 10.21
C GLY A 27 -0.56 -3.47 9.33
N LEU A 28 0.17 -2.45 9.77
CA LEU A 28 0.35 -1.24 8.96
C LEU A 28 0.99 -1.57 7.61
N GLN A 29 0.83 -0.70 6.63
CA GLN A 29 1.42 -0.88 5.29
C GLN A 29 2.93 -1.21 5.35
N GLU A 30 3.64 -0.68 6.33
CA GLU A 30 5.07 -0.87 6.51
C GLU A 30 5.48 -2.17 7.20
N SER A 31 4.52 -2.94 7.74
CA SER A 31 4.78 -4.24 8.38
C SER A 31 5.20 -5.33 7.38
N GLY A 32 5.06 -5.09 6.07
CA GLY A 32 5.30 -6.10 5.05
C GLY A 32 4.27 -7.24 5.05
N LEU A 33 3.09 -7.01 5.65
CA LEU A 33 2.00 -7.99 5.76
C LEU A 33 1.69 -8.66 4.41
N ARG A 34 1.50 -7.86 3.35
CA ARG A 34 1.05 -8.35 2.04
C ARG A 34 2.11 -9.19 1.36
N GLU A 35 3.37 -8.74 1.42
CA GLU A 35 4.50 -9.46 0.86
C GLU A 35 4.73 -10.78 1.60
N THR A 36 4.69 -10.74 2.94
CA THR A 36 4.94 -11.92 3.78
C THR A 36 3.83 -12.96 3.63
N VAL A 37 2.56 -12.53 3.64
CA VAL A 37 1.41 -13.43 3.43
C VAL A 37 1.35 -13.90 1.99
N GLY A 38 1.67 -13.03 1.01
CA GLY A 38 1.74 -13.39 -0.40
C GLY A 38 2.72 -14.52 -0.67
N GLN A 39 3.96 -14.42 -0.16
CA GLN A 39 4.95 -15.50 -0.24
C GLN A 39 4.45 -16.79 0.41
N MET A 40 3.84 -16.70 1.60
CA MET A 40 3.26 -17.86 2.27
C MET A 40 2.17 -18.52 1.42
N LEU A 41 1.30 -17.75 0.78
CA LEU A 41 0.24 -18.25 -0.08
C LEU A 41 0.77 -18.87 -1.38
N GLU A 42 1.83 -18.31 -1.97
CA GLU A 42 2.54 -18.91 -3.11
C GLU A 42 3.12 -20.28 -2.77
N GLU A 43 3.77 -20.41 -1.60
CA GLU A 43 4.25 -21.70 -1.10
C GLU A 43 3.09 -22.69 -0.86
N MET A 44 1.95 -22.22 -0.36
CA MET A 44 0.77 -23.08 -0.21
C MET A 44 0.21 -23.53 -1.57
N GLN A 45 0.23 -22.65 -2.57
CA GLN A 45 -0.21 -22.97 -3.93
C GLN A 45 0.68 -24.04 -4.58
N GLN A 46 1.99 -23.98 -4.36
CA GLN A 46 2.94 -25.03 -4.76
C GLN A 46 2.64 -26.38 -4.06
N ASN A 47 2.01 -26.35 -2.89
CA ASN A 47 1.61 -27.51 -2.10
C ASN A 47 0.16 -27.97 -2.34
N GLU A 48 -0.36 -27.76 -3.56
CA GLU A 48 -1.70 -28.21 -4.04
C GLU A 48 -2.90 -27.48 -3.38
N TRP A 49 -2.68 -26.31 -2.79
CA TRP A 49 -3.79 -25.41 -2.45
C TRP A 49 -4.13 -24.52 -3.64
N LYS A 50 -5.41 -24.17 -3.77
CA LYS A 50 -5.86 -23.15 -4.69
C LYS A 50 -5.95 -21.83 -3.95
N VAL A 51 -5.31 -20.78 -4.46
CA VAL A 51 -5.39 -19.44 -3.88
C VAL A 51 -6.01 -18.50 -4.91
N VAL A 52 -6.97 -17.70 -4.47
CA VAL A 52 -7.58 -16.65 -5.29
C VAL A 52 -7.49 -15.34 -4.54
N TYR A 53 -7.04 -14.31 -5.25
CA TYR A 53 -6.94 -12.95 -4.73
C TYR A 53 -8.12 -12.12 -5.23
N CYS A 54 -8.75 -11.40 -4.32
CA CYS A 54 -9.83 -10.46 -4.56
C CYS A 54 -9.59 -9.22 -3.68
N ASP A 55 -10.21 -8.09 -4.03
CA ASP A 55 -10.08 -6.85 -3.28
C ASP A 55 -11.47 -6.29 -2.99
N PHE A 56 -11.72 -5.91 -1.73
CA PHE A 56 -12.97 -5.27 -1.35
C PHE A 56 -13.16 -3.90 -1.99
N LEU A 57 -12.06 -3.18 -2.31
CA LEU A 57 -12.12 -1.86 -2.95
C LEU A 57 -12.81 -1.91 -4.31
N TYR A 58 -12.56 -2.93 -5.12
CA TYR A 58 -13.16 -3.04 -6.45
C TYR A 58 -14.66 -3.32 -6.42
N ALA A 59 -15.17 -3.87 -5.32
CA ALA A 59 -16.57 -4.22 -5.18
C ALA A 59 -17.42 -3.07 -4.64
N ASP A 60 -16.83 -1.99 -4.11
CA ASP A 60 -17.51 -0.75 -3.68
C ASP A 60 -18.82 -0.99 -2.90
N GLY A 61 -18.79 -1.90 -1.92
CA GLY A 61 -19.96 -2.26 -1.10
C GLY A 61 -21.02 -3.15 -1.77
N SER A 62 -20.83 -3.52 -3.03
CA SER A 62 -21.74 -4.36 -3.82
C SER A 62 -21.35 -5.84 -3.74
N LEU A 63 -22.14 -6.64 -3.00
CA LEU A 63 -21.96 -8.09 -2.95
C LEU A 63 -22.02 -8.71 -4.35
N LYS A 64 -22.88 -8.21 -5.23
CA LYS A 64 -22.99 -8.70 -6.60
C LYS A 64 -21.67 -8.53 -7.37
N GLN A 65 -21.02 -7.38 -7.25
CA GLN A 65 -19.73 -7.15 -7.90
C GLN A 65 -18.63 -8.02 -7.31
N LEU A 66 -18.61 -8.18 -5.98
CA LEU A 66 -17.69 -9.10 -5.30
C LEU A 66 -17.84 -10.54 -5.82
N LEU A 67 -19.08 -11.02 -5.97
CA LEU A 67 -19.37 -12.37 -6.46
C LEU A 67 -19.01 -12.57 -7.94
N ILE A 68 -19.18 -11.54 -8.76
CA ILE A 68 -18.73 -11.57 -10.16
C ILE A 68 -17.22 -11.65 -10.23
N SER A 69 -16.50 -10.77 -9.51
CA SER A 69 -15.04 -10.76 -9.46
C SER A 69 -14.47 -12.11 -8.98
N LEU A 70 -15.06 -12.65 -7.92
CA LEU A 70 -14.70 -13.98 -7.40
C LEU A 70 -15.01 -15.09 -8.42
N GLY A 71 -16.16 -15.01 -9.10
CA GLY A 71 -16.55 -15.94 -10.15
C GLY A 71 -15.58 -15.95 -11.33
N ASP A 72 -15.10 -14.78 -11.74
CA ASP A 72 -14.12 -14.62 -12.80
C ASP A 72 -12.77 -15.19 -12.40
N ALA A 73 -12.29 -14.81 -11.21
CA ALA A 73 -11.00 -15.25 -10.68
C ALA A 73 -10.95 -16.76 -10.43
N LEU A 74 -12.07 -17.35 -10.01
CA LEU A 74 -12.20 -18.80 -9.88
C LEU A 74 -12.55 -19.50 -11.19
N HIS A 75 -12.73 -18.79 -12.31
CA HIS A 75 -13.20 -19.33 -13.60
C HIS A 75 -14.48 -20.18 -13.47
N LEU A 76 -15.42 -19.72 -12.64
CA LEU A 76 -16.72 -20.37 -12.42
C LEU A 76 -17.74 -20.02 -13.50
N LEU A 77 -17.51 -18.96 -14.28
CA LEU A 77 -18.38 -18.60 -15.41
C LEU A 77 -18.46 -19.66 -16.52
N ARG A 78 -17.53 -20.64 -16.51
CA ARG A 78 -17.60 -21.81 -17.40
C ARG A 78 -18.61 -22.86 -16.94
N VAL A 79 -18.96 -22.85 -15.65
CA VAL A 79 -19.89 -23.79 -15.00
C VAL A 79 -21.30 -23.19 -14.91
N ARG A 80 -21.41 -21.88 -14.70
CA ARG A 80 -22.68 -21.12 -14.71
C ARG A 80 -22.53 -19.82 -15.47
N SER A 81 -23.57 -19.41 -16.21
CA SER A 81 -23.55 -18.19 -17.03
C SER A 81 -23.31 -16.92 -16.22
N THR A 82 -23.79 -16.84 -14.97
CA THR A 82 -23.51 -15.73 -14.03
C THR A 82 -23.56 -16.19 -12.57
N ILE A 83 -22.85 -15.46 -11.70
CA ILE A 83 -22.92 -15.60 -10.24
C ILE A 83 -23.45 -14.30 -9.64
N HIS A 84 -24.65 -14.34 -9.06
CA HIS A 84 -25.31 -13.15 -8.51
C HIS A 84 -25.68 -13.30 -7.03
N THR A 85 -25.78 -14.52 -6.54
CA THR A 85 -26.12 -14.82 -5.15
C THR A 85 -25.09 -15.74 -4.51
N ILE A 86 -25.04 -15.76 -3.17
CA ILE A 86 -24.21 -16.70 -2.41
C ILE A 86 -24.57 -18.16 -2.74
N LYS A 87 -25.85 -18.46 -2.95
CA LYS A 87 -26.31 -19.80 -3.36
C LYS A 87 -25.71 -20.21 -4.70
N ASP A 88 -25.68 -19.29 -5.67
CA ASP A 88 -25.08 -19.54 -6.98
C ASP A 88 -23.59 -19.86 -6.86
N LEU A 89 -22.89 -19.13 -5.98
CA LEU A 89 -21.48 -19.35 -5.69
C LEU A 89 -21.25 -20.73 -5.07
N ILE A 90 -22.03 -21.10 -4.05
CA ILE A 90 -21.93 -22.41 -3.37
C ILE A 90 -22.12 -23.55 -4.37
N GLU A 91 -23.16 -23.50 -5.21
CA GLU A 91 -23.42 -24.54 -6.21
C GLU A 91 -22.30 -24.64 -7.25
N ALA A 92 -21.81 -23.51 -7.76
CA ALA A 92 -20.70 -23.49 -8.73
C ALA A 92 -19.38 -24.00 -8.12
N LEU A 93 -19.08 -23.61 -6.87
CA LEU A 93 -17.92 -24.09 -6.14
C LEU A 93 -18.01 -25.58 -5.85
N ASN A 94 -19.18 -26.07 -5.41
CA ASN A 94 -19.36 -27.49 -5.13
C ASN A 94 -19.13 -28.35 -6.38
N HIS A 95 -19.57 -27.91 -7.56
CA HIS A 95 -19.27 -28.60 -8.80
C HIS A 95 -17.77 -28.56 -9.12
N LYS A 96 -17.16 -27.36 -9.07
CA LYS A 96 -15.77 -27.18 -9.44
C LYS A 96 -14.78 -27.91 -8.52
N LEU A 97 -15.01 -27.86 -7.21
CA LEU A 97 -14.14 -28.46 -6.21
C LEU A 97 -14.20 -30.00 -6.21
N ARG A 98 -15.25 -30.61 -6.76
CA ARG A 98 -15.31 -32.07 -7.00
C ARG A 98 -14.41 -32.50 -8.15
N GLU A 99 -14.23 -31.63 -9.14
CA GLU A 99 -13.42 -31.90 -10.34
C GLU A 99 -11.94 -31.55 -10.10
N ASP A 100 -11.67 -30.46 -9.38
CA ASP A 100 -10.32 -29.99 -9.08
C ASP A 100 -9.68 -30.85 -7.97
N SER A 101 -8.62 -31.59 -8.28
CA SER A 101 -7.80 -32.28 -7.27
C SER A 101 -6.95 -31.28 -6.48
N CYS A 102 -7.53 -30.67 -5.45
CA CYS A 102 -6.83 -29.72 -4.57
C CYS A 102 -7.07 -30.03 -3.09
N LYS A 103 -6.14 -29.62 -2.22
CA LYS A 103 -6.27 -29.79 -0.76
C LYS A 103 -7.31 -28.85 -0.15
N GLY A 104 -7.50 -27.69 -0.78
CA GLY A 104 -8.44 -26.66 -0.35
C GLY A 104 -8.31 -25.40 -1.19
N LEU A 105 -9.25 -24.48 -0.97
CA LEU A 105 -9.35 -23.18 -1.60
C LEU A 105 -9.21 -22.08 -0.54
N ILE A 106 -8.29 -21.15 -0.77
CA ILE A 106 -8.12 -19.92 0.00
C ILE A 106 -8.57 -18.74 -0.87
N ILE A 107 -9.51 -17.96 -0.35
CA ILE A 107 -9.95 -16.70 -0.94
C ILE A 107 -9.31 -15.59 -0.10
N CYS A 108 -8.27 -14.98 -0.63
CA CYS A 108 -7.55 -13.87 -0.02
C CYS A 108 -8.20 -12.55 -0.45
N LEU A 109 -8.68 -11.78 0.53
CA LEU A 109 -9.38 -10.51 0.35
C LEU A 109 -8.55 -9.39 0.95
N ASP A 110 -8.08 -8.47 0.12
CA ASP A 110 -7.34 -7.29 0.57
C ASP A 110 -8.29 -6.13 0.96
N HIS A 111 -7.75 -5.15 1.68
CA HIS A 111 -8.42 -3.94 2.16
C HIS A 111 -9.69 -4.25 2.97
N ALA A 112 -9.55 -5.08 4.00
CA ALA A 112 -10.64 -5.51 4.88
C ALA A 112 -11.44 -4.36 5.51
N GLU A 113 -10.87 -3.16 5.62
CA GLU A 113 -11.56 -1.96 6.08
C GLU A 113 -12.78 -1.62 5.21
N SER A 114 -12.70 -1.87 3.91
CA SER A 114 -13.76 -1.59 2.93
C SER A 114 -14.99 -2.50 3.10
N VAL A 115 -14.91 -3.50 3.98
CA VAL A 115 -16.08 -4.29 4.39
C VAL A 115 -17.19 -3.40 4.98
N SER A 116 -16.84 -2.24 5.56
CA SER A 116 -17.80 -1.25 6.07
C SER A 116 -18.84 -0.81 5.05
N SER A 117 -18.49 -0.87 3.77
CA SER A 117 -19.32 -0.39 2.66
C SER A 117 -20.46 -1.36 2.32
N PHE A 118 -20.41 -2.59 2.83
CA PHE A 118 -21.40 -3.63 2.56
C PHE A 118 -22.51 -3.65 3.62
N THR A 119 -23.68 -4.17 3.26
CA THR A 119 -24.74 -4.40 4.24
C THR A 119 -24.40 -5.59 5.15
N SER A 120 -24.80 -5.51 6.43
CA SER A 120 -24.65 -6.57 7.44
C SER A 120 -25.00 -7.96 6.93
N SER A 121 -26.20 -8.07 6.35
CA SER A 121 -26.77 -9.35 5.93
C SER A 121 -25.98 -9.94 4.76
N ALA A 122 -25.56 -9.10 3.82
CA ALA A 122 -24.78 -9.52 2.66
C ALA A 122 -23.40 -10.04 3.08
N ILE A 123 -22.70 -9.30 3.94
CA ILE A 123 -21.34 -9.68 4.34
C ILE A 123 -21.32 -10.87 5.30
N ASN A 124 -22.27 -10.95 6.25
CA ASN A 124 -22.37 -12.12 7.12
C ASN A 124 -22.64 -13.38 6.29
N ALA A 125 -23.57 -13.31 5.33
CA ALA A 125 -23.84 -14.43 4.42
C ALA A 125 -22.60 -14.81 3.59
N PHE A 126 -21.76 -13.84 3.22
CA PHE A 126 -20.50 -14.09 2.52
C PHE A 126 -19.46 -14.78 3.43
N PHE A 127 -19.22 -14.33 4.66
CA PHE A 127 -18.26 -15.01 5.53
C PHE A 127 -18.75 -16.37 6.05
N ASP A 128 -20.07 -16.59 6.04
CA ASP A 128 -20.68 -17.87 6.44
C ASP A 128 -20.76 -18.89 5.30
N PHE A 129 -20.70 -18.48 4.01
CA PHE A 129 -20.88 -19.39 2.89
C PHE A 129 -19.96 -20.63 2.91
N PRO A 130 -18.68 -20.55 3.36
CA PRO A 130 -17.80 -21.72 3.38
C PRO A 130 -18.33 -22.88 4.23
N ASN A 131 -19.19 -22.59 5.22
CA ASN A 131 -19.82 -23.60 6.08
C ASN A 131 -20.89 -24.43 5.33
N PHE A 132 -21.35 -23.95 4.17
CA PHE A 132 -22.37 -24.60 3.34
C PHE A 132 -21.79 -25.35 2.13
N ILE A 133 -20.46 -25.39 1.99
CA ILE A 133 -19.77 -26.24 1.01
C ILE A 133 -19.86 -27.70 1.46
N ASP A 134 -20.10 -28.61 0.52
CA ASP A 134 -20.34 -30.03 0.82
C ASP A 134 -19.17 -30.64 1.61
N GLN A 135 -19.48 -31.59 2.49
CA GLN A 135 -18.48 -32.21 3.36
C GLN A 135 -17.47 -33.09 2.60
N GLU A 136 -17.86 -33.57 1.42
CA GLU A 136 -16.99 -34.33 0.52
C GLU A 136 -16.00 -33.44 -0.23
N ASN A 137 -16.27 -32.13 -0.31
CA ASN A 137 -15.43 -31.18 -1.03
C ASN A 137 -14.24 -30.69 -0.19
N PRO A 138 -13.13 -30.29 -0.85
CA PRO A 138 -12.02 -29.59 -0.21
C PRO A 138 -12.44 -28.39 0.65
N LEU A 139 -11.61 -28.05 1.63
CA LEU A 139 -11.87 -26.94 2.56
C LEU A 139 -11.87 -25.60 1.82
N VAL A 140 -12.83 -24.73 2.13
CA VAL A 140 -12.83 -23.33 1.69
C VAL A 140 -12.51 -22.44 2.89
N ARG A 141 -11.57 -21.52 2.72
CA ARG A 141 -11.12 -20.55 3.73
C ARG A 141 -11.11 -19.16 3.16
N ILE A 142 -11.58 -18.20 3.94
CA ILE A 142 -11.46 -16.78 3.65
C ILE A 142 -10.33 -16.22 4.51
N LEU A 143 -9.41 -15.51 3.87
CA LEU A 143 -8.33 -14.78 4.52
C LEU A 143 -8.50 -13.30 4.22
N THR A 144 -8.70 -12.45 5.22
CA THR A 144 -8.77 -11.00 5.01
C THR A 144 -7.49 -10.32 5.46
N LEU A 145 -7.02 -9.34 4.69
CA LEU A 145 -5.86 -8.52 4.98
C LEU A 145 -6.27 -7.06 5.20
N GLY A 146 -5.70 -6.40 6.19
CA GLY A 146 -5.98 -5.00 6.49
C GLY A 146 -4.92 -4.35 7.38
N GLU A 147 -5.08 -3.07 7.65
CA GLU A 147 -4.29 -2.31 8.62
C GLU A 147 -4.88 -2.35 10.03
N ARG A 148 -6.18 -2.57 10.15
CA ARG A 148 -6.90 -2.60 11.44
C ARG A 148 -7.26 -4.01 11.85
N SER A 149 -7.36 -4.26 13.16
CA SER A 149 -7.90 -5.52 13.66
C SER A 149 -9.36 -5.69 13.23
N TRP A 150 -9.83 -6.93 13.14
CA TRP A 150 -11.22 -7.27 12.84
C TRP A 150 -12.16 -6.71 13.90
N GLN A 151 -11.75 -6.75 15.17
CA GLN A 151 -12.49 -6.11 16.27
C GLN A 151 -12.70 -4.62 16.02
N ALA A 152 -11.68 -3.90 15.55
CA ALA A 152 -11.78 -2.48 15.23
C ALA A 152 -12.68 -2.23 14.00
N ILE A 153 -12.58 -3.08 12.97
CA ILE A 153 -13.45 -3.03 11.77
C ILE A 153 -14.92 -3.28 12.16
N ASN A 154 -15.19 -4.23 13.05
CA ASN A 154 -16.55 -4.52 13.52
C ASN A 154 -17.11 -3.40 14.41
N ALA A 155 -16.29 -2.84 15.29
CA ALA A 155 -16.70 -1.77 16.20
C ALA A 155 -17.18 -0.51 15.45
N THR A 156 -16.59 -0.21 14.29
CA THR A 156 -17.02 0.92 13.46
C THR A 156 -18.32 0.65 12.71
N ASN A 157 -18.71 -0.61 12.54
CA ASN A 157 -19.76 -0.97 11.58
C ASN A 157 -21.04 -1.53 12.21
N PHE A 158 -21.08 -2.01 13.46
CA PHE A 158 -22.28 -2.60 14.10
C PHE A 158 -23.03 -3.67 13.25
N THR A 159 -22.47 -4.09 12.11
CA THR A 159 -23.17 -4.81 11.05
C THR A 159 -22.71 -6.27 10.94
N ILE A 160 -21.46 -6.55 11.29
CA ILE A 160 -20.89 -7.88 11.17
C ILE A 160 -21.20 -8.63 12.47
N GLY A 161 -21.86 -9.78 12.37
CA GLY A 161 -22.23 -10.60 13.52
C GLY A 161 -21.00 -10.95 14.38
N GLN A 162 -21.23 -11.37 15.62
CA GLN A 162 -20.18 -11.79 16.57
C GLN A 162 -19.48 -13.10 16.16
N ILE A 163 -19.05 -13.23 14.91
CA ILE A 163 -18.25 -14.37 14.46
C ILE A 163 -16.85 -14.16 15.05
N PRO A 164 -16.38 -15.03 15.96
CA PRO A 164 -15.03 -14.94 16.46
C PRO A 164 -14.07 -15.28 15.32
N VAL A 165 -13.36 -14.28 14.83
CA VAL A 165 -12.35 -14.44 13.78
C VAL A 165 -10.98 -14.50 14.44
N PRO A 166 -10.17 -15.54 14.18
CA PRO A 166 -8.78 -15.54 14.60
C PRO A 166 -8.01 -14.42 13.90
N GLU A 167 -7.39 -13.56 14.69
CA GLU A 167 -6.63 -12.42 14.21
C GLU A 167 -5.12 -12.64 14.41
N PHE A 168 -4.34 -12.23 13.42
CA PHE A 168 -2.88 -12.28 13.46
C PHE A 168 -2.31 -10.89 13.19
N TYR A 169 -1.66 -10.32 14.19
CA TYR A 169 -0.98 -9.04 14.08
C TYR A 169 0.41 -9.21 13.49
N PHE A 170 0.71 -8.45 12.44
CA PHE A 170 2.01 -8.33 11.81
C PHE A 170 2.66 -7.02 12.29
N PRO A 171 3.64 -7.11 13.22
CA PRO A 171 4.30 -5.93 13.75
C PRO A 171 5.17 -5.28 12.67
N ILE A 172 5.42 -3.99 12.84
CA ILE A 172 6.47 -3.30 12.09
C ILE A 172 7.81 -3.91 12.49
N MET A 173 8.60 -4.25 11.49
CA MET A 173 9.96 -4.76 11.67
C MET A 173 10.80 -3.70 12.37
N ASP A 174 11.51 -4.09 13.42
CA ASP A 174 12.41 -3.14 14.09
C ASP A 174 13.59 -2.75 13.19
N LYS A 175 14.35 -1.74 13.63
CA LYS A 175 15.43 -1.20 12.82
C LYS A 175 16.54 -2.23 12.56
N ASP A 176 16.89 -3.04 13.55
CA ASP A 176 18.02 -3.98 13.45
C ASP A 176 17.65 -5.19 12.58
N ASP A 177 16.42 -5.68 12.70
CA ASP A 177 15.82 -6.67 11.82
C ASP A 177 15.73 -6.14 10.38
N CYS A 178 15.35 -4.86 10.21
CA CYS A 178 15.30 -4.23 8.89
C CYS A 178 16.69 -4.11 8.25
N ILE A 179 17.71 -3.72 9.01
CA ILE A 179 19.10 -3.71 8.53
C ILE A 179 19.53 -5.11 8.11
N SER A 180 19.23 -6.12 8.92
CA SER A 180 19.59 -7.51 8.65
C SER A 180 18.92 -8.02 7.37
N LEU A 181 17.61 -7.77 7.22
CA LEU A 181 16.86 -8.09 6.00
C LEU A 181 17.44 -7.40 4.77
N LEU A 182 17.73 -6.10 4.86
CA LEU A 182 18.26 -5.35 3.72
C LEU A 182 19.67 -5.81 3.33
N CYS A 183 20.52 -6.18 4.29
CA CYS A 183 21.83 -6.77 4.00
C CYS A 183 21.71 -8.11 3.27
N GLU A 184 20.69 -8.91 3.59
CA GLU A 184 20.42 -10.18 2.91
C GLU A 184 19.88 -9.97 1.48
N VAL A 185 18.94 -9.04 1.31
CA VAL A 185 18.30 -8.75 0.01
C VAL A 185 19.20 -7.95 -0.94
N LEU A 186 20.14 -7.17 -0.40
CA LEU A 186 21.07 -6.33 -1.16
C LEU A 186 22.53 -6.77 -0.94
N PRO A 187 22.93 -7.99 -1.37
CA PRO A 187 24.25 -8.54 -1.08
C PRO A 187 25.40 -7.78 -1.77
N GLU A 188 25.10 -7.05 -2.84
CA GLU A 188 26.05 -6.21 -3.58
C GLU A 188 26.42 -4.93 -2.83
N VAL A 189 25.61 -4.50 -1.85
CA VAL A 189 25.81 -3.24 -1.12
C VAL A 189 26.53 -3.50 0.21
N GLU A 190 27.55 -2.68 0.52
CA GLU A 190 28.29 -2.82 1.78
C GLU A 190 27.34 -2.65 2.99
N SER A 191 27.35 -3.62 3.93
CA SER A 191 26.47 -3.60 5.11
C SER A 191 26.64 -2.35 5.98
N SER A 192 27.82 -1.72 5.97
CA SER A 192 28.09 -0.45 6.66
C SER A 192 27.28 0.70 6.05
N LEU A 193 27.12 0.72 4.72
CA LEU A 193 26.31 1.70 4.00
C LEU A 193 24.82 1.45 4.23
N VAL A 194 24.37 0.20 4.18
CA VAL A 194 22.98 -0.19 4.51
C VAL A 194 22.63 0.34 5.90
N LYS A 195 23.45 -0.01 6.91
CA LYS A 195 23.27 0.44 8.28
C LYS A 195 23.24 1.97 8.39
N PHE A 196 24.19 2.66 7.76
CA PHE A 196 24.26 4.11 7.78
C PHE A 196 23.01 4.79 7.24
N VAL A 197 22.51 4.34 6.07
CA VAL A 197 21.33 4.90 5.43
C VAL A 197 20.07 4.62 6.26
N VAL A 198 19.93 3.39 6.78
CA VAL A 198 18.79 3.02 7.62
C VAL A 198 18.81 3.81 8.93
N ASP A 199 19.95 3.92 9.62
CA ASP A 199 20.07 4.71 10.86
C ASP A 199 19.64 6.18 10.66
N ALA A 200 19.93 6.75 9.49
CA ALA A 200 19.52 8.12 9.16
C ALA A 200 18.03 8.23 8.78
N ALA A 201 17.51 7.28 8.01
CA ALA A 201 16.18 7.40 7.39
C ALA A 201 15.05 6.76 8.19
N TYR A 202 15.33 5.81 9.07
CA TYR A 202 14.31 4.97 9.71
C TYR A 202 13.29 5.77 10.54
N ILE A 203 13.71 6.88 11.16
CA ILE A 203 12.81 7.79 11.89
C ILE A 203 11.74 8.45 10.99
N HIS A 204 12.01 8.56 9.69
CA HIS A 204 11.12 9.16 8.71
C HIS A 204 10.43 8.12 7.81
N CYS A 205 11.03 6.95 7.64
CA CYS A 205 10.53 5.89 6.78
C CYS A 205 10.88 4.53 7.37
N ILE A 206 9.86 3.80 7.84
CA ILE A 206 10.00 2.47 8.44
C ILE A 206 9.71 1.33 7.45
N SER A 207 9.41 1.65 6.18
CA SER A 207 9.10 0.66 5.14
C SER A 207 10.39 0.05 4.58
N PRO A 208 10.61 -1.28 4.71
CA PRO A 208 11.79 -1.94 4.15
C PRO A 208 11.94 -1.72 2.64
N ASN A 209 10.82 -1.76 1.90
CA ASN A 209 10.82 -1.55 0.45
C ASN A 209 11.27 -0.14 0.04
N ARG A 210 10.86 0.90 0.79
CA ARG A 210 11.29 2.28 0.51
C ARG A 210 12.73 2.51 0.96
N LEU A 211 13.12 1.93 2.09
CA LEU A 211 14.50 1.97 2.57
C LEU A 211 15.46 1.26 1.61
N ALA A 212 15.07 0.11 1.04
CA ALA A 212 15.85 -0.58 0.01
C ALA A 212 16.11 0.31 -1.21
N LYS A 213 15.07 0.99 -1.70
CA LYS A 213 15.18 1.95 -2.81
C LYS A 213 16.12 3.12 -2.46
N LEU A 214 16.07 3.61 -1.23
CA LEU A 214 16.97 4.66 -0.77
C LEU A 214 18.42 4.19 -0.71
N VAL A 215 18.66 3.02 -0.13
CA VAL A 215 19.99 2.40 -0.04
C VAL A 215 20.59 2.23 -1.43
N LEU A 216 19.85 1.62 -2.36
CA LEU A 216 20.29 1.44 -3.74
C LEU A 216 20.61 2.78 -4.42
N ARG A 217 19.74 3.78 -4.25
CA ARG A 217 19.97 5.10 -4.80
C ARG A 217 21.24 5.76 -4.27
N VAL A 218 21.47 5.72 -2.95
CA VAL A 218 22.68 6.28 -2.34
C VAL A 218 23.91 5.51 -2.81
N HIS A 219 23.82 4.19 -2.92
CA HIS A 219 24.88 3.34 -3.45
C HIS A 219 25.27 3.75 -4.88
N ASP A 220 24.29 3.85 -5.78
CA ASP A 220 24.52 4.21 -7.19
C ASP A 220 25.13 5.61 -7.34
N GLU A 221 24.68 6.58 -6.54
CA GLU A 221 25.24 7.94 -6.55
C GLU A 221 26.69 7.97 -6.06
N ILE A 222 27.04 7.16 -5.05
CA ILE A 222 28.41 7.01 -4.56
C ILE A 222 29.30 6.32 -5.61
N GLU A 223 28.82 5.26 -6.25
CA GLU A 223 29.56 4.59 -7.32
C GLU A 223 29.83 5.52 -8.50
N ALA A 224 28.82 6.29 -8.92
CA ALA A 224 28.95 7.26 -10.00
C ALA A 224 29.97 8.36 -9.65
N ALA A 225 29.95 8.85 -8.42
CA ALA A 225 30.89 9.86 -7.95
C ALA A 225 32.32 9.31 -7.78
N SER A 226 32.47 8.04 -7.40
CA SER A 226 33.79 7.39 -7.25
C SER A 226 34.48 7.15 -8.60
N LYS A 227 33.71 7.08 -9.69
CA LYS A 227 34.25 7.01 -11.06
C LYS A 227 34.80 8.36 -11.54
N THR A 228 34.32 9.47 -11.00
CA THR A 228 34.71 10.83 -11.40
C THR A 228 35.72 11.48 -10.45
N ASP A 229 35.66 11.16 -9.15
CA ASP A 229 36.51 11.71 -8.11
C ASP A 229 37.23 10.54 -7.40
N LYS A 230 38.56 10.60 -7.27
CA LYS A 230 39.41 9.53 -6.68
C LYS A 230 39.21 9.33 -5.16
N THR A 231 38.13 9.85 -4.60
CA THR A 231 37.75 9.69 -3.20
C THR A 231 37.12 8.33 -2.97
N SER A 232 37.67 7.58 -2.02
CA SER A 232 37.18 6.26 -1.63
C SER A 232 35.76 6.31 -1.07
N ILE A 233 34.93 5.36 -1.51
CA ILE A 233 33.61 4.96 -1.00
C ILE A 233 33.56 4.86 0.55
N ARG A 234 34.71 4.63 1.20
CA ARG A 234 34.82 4.42 2.65
C ARG A 234 34.69 5.69 3.52
N ASN A 235 34.59 6.88 2.93
CA ASN A 235 34.42 8.09 3.73
C ASN A 235 32.93 8.33 4.03
N LEU A 236 32.46 7.93 5.22
CA LEU A 236 31.06 8.12 5.65
C LEU A 236 30.59 9.58 5.60
N ASN A 237 31.49 10.57 5.74
CA ASN A 237 31.12 11.98 5.57
C ASN A 237 30.76 12.34 4.13
N PHE A 238 31.36 11.65 3.15
CA PHE A 238 31.02 11.75 1.74
C PHE A 238 29.65 11.10 1.46
N SER A 239 29.44 9.89 1.98
CA SER A 239 28.15 9.16 1.90
C SER A 239 27.00 9.91 2.56
N ALA A 240 27.27 10.68 3.63
CA ALA A 240 26.28 11.48 4.33
C ALA A 240 25.64 12.57 3.45
N ALA A 241 26.37 13.15 2.49
CA ALA A 241 25.84 14.17 1.60
C ALA A 241 24.81 13.58 0.63
N PHE A 242 25.14 12.44 0.01
CA PHE A 242 24.23 11.71 -0.88
C PHE A 242 23.00 11.20 -0.13
N CYS A 243 23.20 10.65 1.08
CA CYS A 243 22.09 10.21 1.92
C CYS A 243 21.13 11.35 2.24
N ARG A 244 21.63 12.52 2.67
CA ARG A 244 20.78 13.70 2.94
C ARG A 244 20.01 14.15 1.70
N LYS A 245 20.68 14.21 0.55
CA LYS A 245 20.05 14.60 -0.72
C LYS A 245 18.93 13.62 -1.11
N ALA A 246 19.24 12.32 -1.15
CA ALA A 246 18.27 11.30 -1.52
C ALA A 246 17.09 11.23 -0.55
N MET A 247 17.32 11.40 0.76
CA MET A 247 16.25 11.50 1.76
C MET A 247 15.38 12.74 1.56
N ALA A 248 15.97 13.90 1.33
CA ALA A 248 15.22 15.14 1.15
C ALA A 248 14.31 15.08 -0.09
N GLU A 249 14.79 14.50 -1.19
CA GLU A 249 13.97 14.25 -2.37
C GLU A 249 12.85 13.24 -2.10
N MET A 250 13.12 12.16 -1.37
CA MET A 250 12.09 11.17 -1.03
C MET A 250 10.98 11.77 -0.14
N LEU A 251 11.34 12.66 0.78
CA LEU A 251 10.40 13.34 1.68
C LEU A 251 9.64 14.50 1.02
N GLY A 252 9.90 14.78 -0.28
CA GLY A 252 9.27 15.90 -0.98
C GLY A 252 9.71 17.27 -0.47
N THR A 253 10.72 17.32 0.39
CA THR A 253 11.42 18.56 0.74
C THR A 253 12.33 18.89 -0.43
N ASN A 254 11.84 19.69 -1.38
CA ASN A 254 12.64 20.29 -2.44
C ASN A 254 13.91 20.89 -1.81
N THR A 255 15.01 20.15 -1.85
CA THR A 255 16.29 20.65 -1.36
C THR A 255 16.93 21.33 -2.52
N VAL A 256 16.85 22.67 -2.48
CA VAL A 256 17.97 23.51 -2.88
C VAL A 256 19.19 22.90 -2.20
N VAL A 257 19.94 22.10 -2.94
CA VAL A 257 21.26 21.63 -2.52
C VAL A 257 22.10 22.88 -2.34
N LEU A 258 22.28 23.31 -1.09
CA LEU A 258 23.34 24.23 -0.72
C LEU A 258 24.65 23.48 -0.92
N ASP A 259 25.12 23.47 -2.17
CA ASP A 259 26.51 23.17 -2.52
C ASP A 259 27.38 24.25 -1.88
N ALA A 260 27.75 24.05 -0.62
CA ALA A 260 28.63 24.93 0.16
C ALA A 260 30.09 24.94 -0.33
N LYS A 261 30.35 24.66 -1.62
CA LYS A 261 31.70 24.68 -2.22
C LYS A 261 31.80 25.36 -3.59
N LYS A 262 30.76 26.04 -4.07
CA LYS A 262 30.89 26.90 -5.25
C LYS A 262 30.27 28.27 -4.98
N GLU A 263 31.08 29.18 -4.43
CA GLU A 263 30.77 30.61 -4.30
C GLU A 263 30.43 31.32 -5.63
N ASN A 264 30.47 30.63 -6.77
CA ASN A 264 30.05 31.16 -8.07
C ASN A 264 29.09 30.26 -8.86
N ALA A 265 28.50 29.22 -8.24
CA ALA A 265 27.44 28.48 -8.90
C ALA A 265 26.12 29.23 -8.70
N LYS A 266 25.63 29.90 -9.75
CA LYS A 266 24.21 30.28 -9.83
C LYS A 266 23.40 29.05 -9.44
N PRO A 267 22.42 29.15 -8.52
CA PRO A 267 21.53 28.04 -8.24
C PRO A 267 20.96 27.59 -9.58
N LYS A 268 21.30 26.37 -10.01
CA LYS A 268 20.52 25.70 -11.04
C LYS A 268 19.21 25.40 -10.35
N VAL A 269 18.29 26.33 -10.49
CA VAL A 269 16.86 26.07 -10.36
C VAL A 269 16.62 24.92 -11.32
N GLU A 270 16.58 23.69 -10.77
CA GLU A 270 15.98 22.57 -11.48
C GLU A 270 14.68 23.09 -12.03
N GLN A 271 14.53 22.90 -13.35
CA GLN A 271 13.47 23.41 -14.18
C GLN A 271 12.21 23.59 -13.34
N GLN A 272 11.82 24.86 -13.12
CA GLN A 272 10.50 25.15 -12.58
C GLN A 272 9.55 24.22 -13.30
N PRO A 273 8.73 23.41 -12.59
CA PRO A 273 7.71 22.61 -13.25
C PRO A 273 6.98 23.52 -14.23
N ASP A 274 6.72 22.99 -15.42
CA ASP A 274 6.32 23.66 -16.66
C ASP A 274 4.96 24.38 -16.56
N TYR A 275 4.74 25.18 -15.51
CA TYR A 275 3.55 25.97 -15.23
C TYR A 275 3.40 27.16 -16.19
N LEU A 276 4.20 27.24 -17.26
CA LEU A 276 4.23 28.40 -18.14
C LEU A 276 4.13 28.11 -19.64
N VAL A 277 3.46 27.02 -20.02
CA VAL A 277 2.74 26.97 -21.31
C VAL A 277 1.28 27.37 -21.12
N MET A 278 1.04 28.47 -20.38
CA MET A 278 -0.30 28.99 -20.18
C MET A 278 -0.49 30.27 -21.03
N PRO A 279 -1.48 30.30 -21.95
CA PRO A 279 -1.87 31.51 -22.66
C PRO A 279 -2.00 32.70 -21.72
N VAL A 280 -1.57 33.88 -22.18
CA VAL A 280 -1.48 35.10 -21.35
C VAL A 280 -2.79 35.39 -20.59
N PHE A 281 -3.94 35.21 -21.26
CA PHE A 281 -5.25 35.42 -20.63
C PHE A 281 -5.52 34.48 -19.45
N GLN A 282 -5.15 33.21 -19.56
CA GLN A 282 -5.34 32.24 -18.49
C GLN A 282 -4.44 32.54 -17.28
N ARG A 283 -3.24 33.11 -17.49
CA ARG A 283 -2.39 33.59 -16.40
C ARG A 283 -3.01 34.77 -15.67
N TYR A 284 -3.58 35.73 -16.40
CA TYR A 284 -4.30 36.85 -15.78
C TYR A 284 -5.55 36.37 -15.04
N LEU A 285 -6.29 35.40 -15.57
CA LEU A 285 -7.45 34.83 -14.91
C LEU A 285 -7.05 34.12 -13.62
N LEU A 286 -6.01 33.29 -13.64
CA LEU A 286 -5.51 32.59 -12.46
C LEU A 286 -5.05 33.56 -11.36
N LEU A 287 -4.30 34.59 -11.75
CA LEU A 287 -3.87 35.65 -10.83
C LEU A 287 -5.06 36.44 -10.27
N ALA A 288 -6.06 36.75 -11.10
CA ALA A 288 -7.28 37.42 -10.67
C ALA A 288 -8.08 36.56 -9.68
N SER A 289 -8.24 35.26 -9.95
CA SER A 289 -8.90 34.31 -9.05
C SER A 289 -8.15 34.17 -7.72
N PHE A 290 -6.82 34.13 -7.75
CA PHE A 290 -6.01 34.13 -6.54
C PHE A 290 -6.20 35.41 -5.72
N CYS A 291 -6.15 36.58 -6.36
CA CYS A 291 -6.42 37.85 -5.71
C CYS A 291 -7.83 37.93 -5.11
N ALA A 292 -8.84 37.44 -5.83
CA ALA A 292 -10.23 37.39 -5.34
C ALA A 292 -10.41 36.43 -4.15
N SER A 293 -9.64 35.34 -4.12
CA SER A 293 -9.70 34.36 -3.02
C SER A 293 -8.94 34.78 -1.77
N ASN A 294 -7.84 35.52 -1.91
CA ASN A 294 -6.95 35.87 -0.80
C ASN A 294 -7.12 37.30 -0.28
N ASN A 295 -7.72 38.19 -1.06
CA ASN A 295 -8.05 39.53 -0.58
C ASN A 295 -9.48 39.58 -0.08
N ALA A 296 -9.71 40.33 0.99
CA ALA A 296 -11.06 40.61 1.44
C ALA A 296 -11.79 41.51 0.42
N ILE A 297 -13.06 41.20 0.13
CA ILE A 297 -13.93 41.92 -0.84
C ILE A 297 -13.95 43.43 -0.58
N SER A 298 -13.81 43.85 0.70
CA SER A 298 -13.77 45.27 1.09
C SER A 298 -12.55 46.04 0.54
N THR A 299 -11.50 45.35 0.12
CA THR A 299 -10.25 45.95 -0.38
C THR A 299 -10.22 46.09 -1.90
N ASP A 300 -11.15 45.46 -2.63
CA ASP A 300 -11.17 45.46 -4.10
C ASP A 300 -11.27 46.87 -4.67
N LYS A 301 -12.04 47.76 -4.02
CA LYS A 301 -12.16 49.17 -4.43
C LYS A 301 -10.84 49.91 -4.33
N ARG A 302 -9.98 49.56 -3.37
CA ARG A 302 -8.67 50.18 -3.18
C ARG A 302 -7.65 49.66 -4.18
N PHE A 303 -7.70 48.37 -4.52
CA PHE A 303 -6.72 47.74 -5.39
C PHE A 303 -7.05 47.85 -6.89
N PHE A 304 -8.33 47.84 -7.26
CA PHE A 304 -8.75 47.69 -8.66
C PHE A 304 -9.52 48.87 -9.23
N ILE A 305 -10.00 49.82 -8.41
CA ILE A 305 -10.60 51.06 -8.93
C ILE A 305 -9.49 52.11 -9.09
N LYS A 306 -9.20 52.46 -10.34
CA LYS A 306 -8.29 53.54 -10.70
C LYS A 306 -8.91 54.87 -10.23
N VAL A 307 -8.37 55.47 -9.17
CA VAL A 307 -8.74 56.83 -8.78
C VAL A 307 -8.34 57.76 -9.92
N ARG A 308 -9.31 58.30 -10.67
CA ARG A 308 -9.06 59.41 -11.58
C ARG A 308 -8.67 60.61 -10.72
N VAL A 309 -7.39 60.95 -10.67
CA VAL A 309 -6.95 62.24 -10.17
C VAL A 309 -7.43 63.29 -11.18
N SER A 310 -8.54 63.94 -10.88
CA SER A 310 -8.97 65.15 -11.56
C SER A 310 -8.02 66.28 -11.16
N PHE A 311 -7.15 66.70 -12.08
CA PHE A 311 -6.49 67.99 -11.97
C PHE A 311 -7.58 69.07 -12.13
N ASN A 312 -7.90 69.76 -11.03
CA ASN A 312 -8.57 71.05 -11.14
C ASN A 312 -7.61 71.98 -11.89
N LYS A 313 -8.03 72.42 -13.08
CA LYS A 313 -7.53 73.67 -13.65
C LYS A 313 -8.30 74.80 -13.01
N ASP A 314 -7.56 75.85 -12.67
CA ASP A 314 -8.05 77.12 -12.12
C ASP A 314 -9.29 77.68 -12.83
#